data_AF-A0AAV4HWN9-F1
#
_entry.id   AF-A0AAV4HWN9-F1
#
_cell.length_a   1.000
_cell.length_b   1.000
_cell.length_c   1.000
_cell.angle_alpha   90.00
_cell.angle_beta   90.00
_cell.angle_gamma   90.00
#
_symmetry.space_group_name_H-M   'P 1'
#
loop_
_entity.id
_entity.type
_entity.pdbx_description
1 polymer ?
#
loop_
_entity_poly.entity_id
_entity_poly.type
_entity_poly.pdbx_seq_one_letter_code
_entity_poly.pdbx_strand_id
1 'polypeptide(L)'
;MPASVSRSSSVSQASSLTSGVSSCSRSTERTIVDFCQIETLISPLQCPHCLNSGLRLCSNDGHRKGLAIKLQLYCSFCAKIINSDFTSTRTPDKSFRVNESAVSSSLLCGFGPYTFNKLCEHLDLPGIHQKSFNNRAKSFYDSSKDIEVALQQKTVHLVRQQHAQVKSLNLADDEILDIAVSYDGSWMTRGHSSMIGIGCVIDVLTGYVVDFHVMSSFCQTCAKTGQKLKESNPRAYTQWYEKHKLHCDINYSGSAGMMETHAAELLWSRSIKRHKLRYTTMLSDGDAKSFNRLTEIAPYPGTVIEKEECINHVGKRLSTSLRNLVSDCSKRRITLGGNGYGRLTNNAIRKLSIYYTRAIRKHKNVEDMRKAILASIYHGFSTDARPLHHLCPTGTGSWCFYNAAIANHQKPGKHVKCLRTPLNYTLLASHIKPIYQRLADPKLLQRCLLSATQNANESLHSVIWSNRTKARFSSFKKVKFSALSSIGEFNFGVSATSELKESLELSNSHNSQRLGLLRQKKRLDGSAYKQKKVVQHRLQSRRAAKVCRELELKDTEGITYAPGQF
;
A
#
# COMPACT_ATOMS: atom_id res chain seq x y z
N MET A 1 54.58 -66.94 14.64
CA MET A 1 54.28 -68.38 14.71
C MET A 1 52.82 -68.60 14.34
N PRO A 2 52.48 -69.64 13.55
CA PRO A 2 52.34 -69.43 12.12
C PRO A 2 50.96 -69.80 11.54
N ALA A 3 50.72 -69.24 10.35
CA ALA A 3 50.13 -69.83 9.14
C ALA A 3 48.88 -70.74 9.23
N SER A 4 47.87 -70.40 8.42
CA SER A 4 47.56 -71.25 7.26
C SER A 4 46.80 -70.50 6.18
N VAL A 5 47.26 -70.76 4.96
CA VAL A 5 46.86 -70.25 3.65
C VAL A 5 45.86 -71.21 3.05
N SER A 6 44.84 -70.73 2.34
CA SER A 6 44.37 -71.37 1.10
C SER A 6 43.74 -70.37 0.13
N ARG A 7 44.45 -70.21 -1.00
CA ARG A 7 43.97 -69.80 -2.34
C ARG A 7 42.85 -70.77 -2.78
N SER A 8 41.94 -70.52 -3.72
CA SER A 8 41.68 -69.48 -4.73
C SER A 8 40.41 -69.94 -5.47
N SER A 9 39.56 -69.03 -5.95
CA SER A 9 38.93 -69.16 -7.27
C SER A 9 38.27 -67.85 -7.67
N SER A 10 38.80 -67.31 -8.77
CA SER A 10 38.29 -66.23 -9.60
C SER A 10 36.92 -66.55 -10.18
N VAL A 11 35.96 -65.63 -10.13
CA VAL A 11 35.11 -65.27 -11.29
C VAL A 11 34.68 -63.80 -11.19
N SER A 12 34.81 -63.15 -12.33
CA SER A 12 34.55 -61.78 -12.73
C SER A 12 33.12 -61.26 -12.54
N GLN A 13 33.06 -59.96 -12.27
CA GLN A 13 32.01 -58.96 -12.54
C GLN A 13 30.76 -59.40 -13.33
N ALA A 14 29.59 -59.17 -12.72
CA ALA A 14 28.42 -58.67 -13.43
C ALA A 14 27.70 -57.65 -12.53
N SER A 15 27.72 -56.40 -12.98
CA SER A 15 27.10 -55.23 -12.37
C SER A 15 25.57 -55.32 -12.38
N SER A 16 24.95 -55.39 -11.20
CA SER A 16 23.51 -55.16 -11.03
C SER A 16 23.24 -53.65 -10.94
N LEU A 17 22.82 -53.06 -12.05
CA LEU A 17 22.16 -51.75 -12.11
C LEU A 17 20.74 -51.88 -11.54
N THR A 18 20.56 -51.53 -10.27
CA THR A 18 19.25 -51.16 -9.72
C THR A 18 19.33 -49.78 -9.09
N SER A 19 19.58 -48.77 -9.93
CA SER A 19 19.50 -47.37 -9.54
C SER A 19 18.05 -46.87 -9.66
N GLY A 20 17.43 -46.63 -8.51
CA GLY A 20 16.66 -45.43 -8.26
C GLY A 20 15.35 -45.26 -9.01
N VAL A 21 14.30 -45.93 -8.57
CA VAL A 21 12.97 -45.30 -8.60
C VAL A 21 12.86 -44.49 -7.31
N SER A 22 13.37 -43.25 -7.33
CA SER A 22 13.03 -42.31 -6.27
C SER A 22 11.52 -42.09 -6.33
N SER A 23 10.83 -42.23 -5.21
CA SER A 23 9.44 -41.80 -5.09
C SER A 23 9.35 -40.34 -5.53
N CYS A 24 8.84 -40.12 -6.75
CA CYS A 24 8.66 -38.79 -7.29
C CYS A 24 7.65 -38.08 -6.38
N SER A 25 8.14 -37.20 -5.52
CA SER A 25 7.26 -36.27 -4.81
C SER A 25 6.43 -35.57 -5.89
N ARG A 26 5.10 -35.63 -5.77
CA ARG A 26 4.21 -35.06 -6.78
C ARG A 26 4.48 -33.56 -6.86
N SER A 27 5.20 -33.13 -7.89
CA SER A 27 5.51 -31.71 -8.10
C SER A 27 4.20 -30.94 -8.23
N THR A 28 4.07 -29.84 -7.48
CA THR A 28 2.93 -28.92 -7.56
C THR A 28 3.15 -27.82 -8.60
N GLU A 29 4.24 -27.92 -9.36
CA GLU A 29 4.57 -27.00 -10.44
C GLU A 29 3.64 -27.17 -11.63
N ARG A 30 3.58 -26.13 -12.45
CA ARG A 30 2.73 -26.09 -13.64
C ARG A 30 3.52 -25.54 -14.80
N THR A 31 3.27 -26.12 -15.96
CA THR A 31 3.87 -25.76 -17.23
C THR A 31 2.76 -25.65 -18.26
N ILE A 32 2.84 -24.61 -19.11
CA ILE A 32 2.01 -24.49 -20.30
C ILE A 32 2.81 -25.15 -21.43
N VAL A 33 2.20 -26.10 -22.14
CA VAL A 33 2.86 -26.91 -23.17
C VAL A 33 1.94 -26.98 -24.38
N ASP A 34 2.51 -26.83 -25.58
CA ASP A 34 1.78 -27.01 -26.83
C ASP A 34 1.50 -28.50 -27.07
N PHE A 35 0.28 -28.85 -27.49
CA PHE A 35 -0.08 -30.27 -27.67
C PHE A 35 0.83 -31.00 -28.65
N CYS A 36 1.25 -30.33 -29.74
CA CYS A 36 2.15 -30.91 -30.73
C CYS A 36 3.46 -31.41 -30.11
N GLN A 37 3.99 -30.72 -29.09
CA GLN A 37 5.21 -31.13 -28.39
C GLN A 37 4.99 -32.35 -27.50
N ILE A 38 3.78 -32.56 -26.99
CA ILE A 38 3.45 -33.79 -26.28
C ILE A 38 3.31 -34.94 -27.28
N GLU A 39 2.70 -34.69 -28.44
CA GLU A 39 2.52 -35.69 -29.49
C GLU A 39 3.85 -36.23 -30.05
N THR A 40 4.89 -35.40 -30.18
CA THR A 40 6.22 -35.87 -30.59
C THR A 40 6.83 -36.86 -29.58
N LEU A 41 6.51 -36.72 -28.29
CA LEU A 41 6.99 -37.62 -27.23
C LEU A 41 6.23 -38.95 -27.19
N ILE A 42 4.92 -38.94 -27.50
CA ILE A 42 4.08 -40.14 -27.40
C ILE A 42 3.96 -40.93 -28.71
N SER A 43 4.12 -40.28 -29.87
CA SER A 43 3.92 -40.92 -31.17
C SER A 43 4.84 -42.12 -31.45
N PRO A 44 6.10 -42.17 -30.97
CA PRO A 44 6.96 -43.33 -31.16
C PRO A 44 6.56 -44.54 -30.30
N LEU A 45 5.76 -44.32 -29.24
CA LEU A 45 5.36 -45.38 -28.32
C LEU A 45 4.40 -46.37 -29.01
N GLN A 46 4.58 -47.66 -28.69
CA GLN A 46 3.77 -48.73 -29.25
C GLN A 46 2.37 -48.78 -28.62
N CYS A 47 1.37 -48.99 -29.46
CA CYS A 47 0.00 -49.23 -29.01
C CYS A 47 -0.11 -50.61 -28.31
N PRO A 48 -0.68 -50.69 -27.09
CA PRO A 48 -0.80 -51.95 -26.36
C PRO A 48 -1.77 -52.95 -27.01
N HIS A 49 -2.57 -52.52 -27.99
CA HIS A 49 -3.55 -53.39 -28.66
C HIS A 49 -3.12 -53.90 -30.04
N CYS A 50 -2.29 -53.15 -30.78
CA CYS A 50 -1.91 -53.52 -32.15
C CYS A 50 -0.39 -53.45 -32.40
N LEU A 51 0.38 -53.08 -31.37
CA LEU A 51 1.85 -52.99 -31.37
C LEU A 51 2.48 -51.99 -32.36
N ASN A 52 1.67 -51.32 -33.20
CA ASN A 52 2.11 -50.23 -34.05
C ASN A 52 2.45 -48.96 -33.24
N SER A 53 3.51 -48.27 -33.63
CA SER A 53 3.85 -46.93 -33.13
C SER A 53 3.00 -45.87 -33.82
N GLY A 54 2.22 -45.13 -33.04
CA GLY A 54 1.30 -44.14 -33.60
C GLY A 54 0.27 -43.61 -32.61
N LEU A 55 0.64 -43.51 -31.34
CA LEU A 55 -0.23 -42.91 -30.35
C LEU A 55 -0.39 -41.40 -30.63
N ARG A 56 -1.59 -40.89 -30.37
CA ARG A 56 -1.99 -39.50 -30.58
C ARG A 56 -2.83 -39.02 -29.41
N LEU A 57 -2.80 -37.71 -29.17
CA LEU A 57 -3.61 -37.07 -28.15
C LEU A 57 -4.67 -36.21 -28.82
N CYS A 58 -5.92 -36.36 -28.40
CA CYS A 58 -6.96 -35.41 -28.75
C CYS A 58 -7.59 -34.82 -27.51
N SER A 59 -7.98 -33.55 -27.61
CA SER A 59 -8.85 -32.91 -26.63
C SER A 59 -10.31 -33.18 -27.00
N ASN A 60 -11.09 -33.61 -26.03
CA ASN A 60 -12.53 -33.71 -26.19
C ASN A 60 -13.20 -32.40 -25.77
N ASP A 61 -13.47 -31.54 -26.74
CA ASP A 61 -13.99 -30.18 -26.51
C ASP A 61 -15.37 -30.16 -25.85
N GLY A 62 -16.20 -31.19 -26.08
CA GLY A 62 -17.52 -31.33 -25.45
C GLY A 62 -17.46 -31.53 -23.92
N HIS A 63 -16.30 -31.93 -23.39
CA HIS A 63 -16.09 -32.14 -21.95
C HIS A 63 -15.19 -31.08 -21.30
N ARG A 64 -14.91 -29.97 -21.98
CA ARG A 64 -14.12 -28.85 -21.45
C ARG A 64 -14.76 -28.22 -20.21
N LYS A 65 -13.97 -28.03 -19.15
CA LYS A 65 -14.40 -27.41 -17.89
C LYS A 65 -13.44 -26.28 -17.50
N GLY A 66 -13.52 -25.15 -18.20
CA GLY A 66 -12.60 -24.03 -18.02
C GLY A 66 -11.21 -24.36 -18.58
N LEU A 67 -10.16 -24.14 -17.79
CA LEU A 67 -8.78 -24.53 -18.13
C LEU A 67 -8.52 -26.03 -18.02
N ALA A 68 -9.41 -26.79 -17.35
CA ALA A 68 -9.32 -28.24 -17.31
C ALA A 68 -9.97 -28.81 -18.57
N ILE A 69 -9.17 -29.47 -19.39
CA ILE A 69 -9.61 -30.17 -20.60
C ILE A 69 -9.51 -31.67 -20.37
N LYS A 70 -10.36 -32.43 -21.07
CA LYS A 70 -10.29 -33.89 -21.07
C LYS A 70 -9.44 -34.33 -22.26
N LEU A 71 -8.35 -35.03 -21.99
CA LEU A 71 -7.48 -35.62 -23.00
C LEU A 71 -7.85 -37.08 -23.22
N GLN A 72 -7.72 -37.53 -24.46
CA GLN A 72 -7.86 -38.92 -24.86
C GLN A 72 -6.61 -39.33 -25.62
N LEU A 73 -5.94 -40.37 -25.12
CA LEU A 73 -4.84 -41.02 -25.80
C LEU A 73 -5.43 -42.13 -26.67
N TYR A 74 -5.19 -42.09 -27.98
CA TYR A 74 -5.71 -43.09 -28.91
C TYR A 74 -4.63 -43.53 -29.89
N CYS A 75 -4.82 -44.71 -30.49
CA CYS A 75 -3.96 -45.20 -31.55
C CYS A 75 -4.50 -44.79 -32.92
N SER A 76 -3.67 -44.17 -33.76
CA SER A 76 -4.04 -43.77 -35.12
C SER A 76 -4.27 -44.94 -36.08
N PHE A 77 -3.74 -46.13 -35.79
CA PHE A 77 -3.88 -47.32 -36.65
C PHE A 77 -5.14 -48.13 -36.37
N CYS A 78 -5.43 -48.41 -35.09
CA CYS A 78 -6.58 -49.25 -34.70
C CYS A 78 -7.75 -48.46 -34.09
N ALA A 79 -7.64 -47.13 -34.03
CA ALA A 79 -8.63 -46.20 -33.47
C ALA A 79 -9.04 -46.44 -32.01
N LYS A 80 -8.38 -47.36 -31.29
CA LYS A 80 -8.69 -47.64 -29.87
C LYS A 80 -8.18 -46.53 -28.96
N ILE A 81 -9.04 -46.11 -28.02
CA ILE A 81 -8.69 -45.22 -26.91
C ILE A 81 -7.94 -46.04 -25.87
N ILE A 82 -6.70 -45.65 -25.59
CA ILE A 82 -5.82 -46.30 -24.61
C ILE A 82 -6.12 -45.79 -23.21
N ASN A 83 -6.29 -44.48 -23.07
CA ASN A 83 -6.58 -43.85 -21.79
C ASN A 83 -7.28 -42.49 -21.99
N SER A 84 -7.98 -42.01 -20.96
CA SER A 84 -8.53 -40.67 -20.93
C SER A 84 -8.56 -40.10 -19.52
N ASP A 85 -8.05 -38.89 -19.36
CA ASP A 85 -8.11 -38.17 -18.08
C ASP A 85 -8.16 -36.65 -18.30
N PHE A 86 -8.46 -35.90 -17.25
CA PHE A 86 -8.41 -34.44 -17.24
C PHE A 86 -6.98 -33.94 -16.99
N THR A 87 -6.65 -32.77 -17.56
CA THR A 87 -5.34 -32.11 -17.36
C THR A 87 -5.11 -31.55 -15.96
N SER A 88 -6.09 -31.66 -15.07
CA SER A 88 -5.98 -31.24 -13.69
C SER A 88 -6.77 -32.18 -12.80
N THR A 89 -6.26 -32.40 -11.59
CA THR A 89 -7.01 -33.12 -10.55
C THR A 89 -8.22 -32.32 -10.09
N ARG A 90 -9.22 -33.06 -9.60
CA ARG A 90 -10.40 -32.47 -8.98
C ARG A 90 -10.13 -32.04 -7.55
N THR A 91 -10.83 -31.01 -7.14
CA THR A 91 -10.97 -30.59 -5.74
C THR A 91 -12.17 -31.31 -5.08
N PRO A 92 -12.27 -31.33 -3.73
CA PRO A 92 -13.38 -32.00 -3.02
C PRO A 92 -14.77 -31.55 -3.45
N ASP A 93 -14.94 -30.29 -3.84
CA ASP A 93 -16.17 -29.69 -4.38
C ASP A 93 -16.43 -30.03 -5.87
N LYS A 94 -15.73 -31.04 -6.42
CA LYS A 94 -15.81 -31.51 -7.81
C LYS A 94 -15.37 -30.47 -8.85
N SER A 95 -14.76 -29.37 -8.42
CA SER A 95 -14.07 -28.40 -9.25
C SER A 95 -12.69 -28.93 -9.70
N PHE A 96 -11.90 -28.14 -10.43
CA PHE A 96 -10.55 -28.48 -10.88
C PHE A 96 -9.52 -27.52 -10.28
N ARG A 97 -8.42 -28.06 -9.76
CA ARG A 97 -7.35 -27.27 -9.09
C ARG A 97 -6.78 -26.17 -9.97
N VAL A 98 -6.62 -26.42 -11.27
CA VAL A 98 -6.14 -25.41 -12.23
C VAL A 98 -7.06 -24.19 -12.29
N ASN A 99 -8.38 -24.40 -12.28
CA ASN A 99 -9.35 -23.32 -12.30
C ASN A 99 -9.37 -22.54 -10.99
N GLU A 100 -9.28 -23.22 -9.84
CA GLU A 100 -9.22 -22.53 -8.53
C GLU A 100 -8.02 -21.59 -8.46
N SER A 101 -6.86 -22.10 -8.85
CA SER A 101 -5.64 -21.32 -8.84
C SER A 101 -5.60 -20.22 -9.90
N ALA A 102 -6.25 -20.40 -11.04
CA ALA A 102 -6.36 -19.36 -12.06
C ALA A 102 -7.27 -18.23 -11.58
N VAL A 103 -8.42 -18.55 -10.98
CA VAL A 103 -9.33 -17.55 -10.39
C VAL A 103 -8.64 -16.81 -9.25
N SER A 104 -8.01 -17.51 -8.30
CA SER A 104 -7.34 -16.86 -7.18
C SER A 104 -6.16 -15.99 -7.62
N SER A 105 -5.30 -16.49 -8.51
CA SER A 105 -4.19 -15.72 -9.07
C SER A 105 -4.69 -14.49 -9.82
N SER A 106 -5.77 -14.63 -10.60
CA SER A 106 -6.45 -13.50 -11.24
C SER A 106 -6.90 -12.47 -10.20
N LEU A 107 -7.54 -12.88 -9.11
CA LEU A 107 -8.01 -11.96 -8.07
C LEU A 107 -6.87 -11.26 -7.34
N LEU A 108 -5.76 -11.96 -7.06
CA LEU A 108 -4.57 -11.41 -6.43
C LEU A 108 -3.83 -10.41 -7.33
N CYS A 109 -3.89 -10.59 -8.65
CA CYS A 109 -3.34 -9.66 -9.64
C CYS A 109 -4.29 -8.52 -10.03
N GLY A 110 -5.41 -8.36 -9.35
CA GLY A 110 -6.35 -7.28 -9.67
C GLY A 110 -7.25 -7.55 -10.87
N PHE A 111 -7.20 -8.76 -11.45
CA PHE A 111 -7.97 -9.12 -12.63
C PHE A 111 -9.38 -9.61 -12.27
N GLY A 112 -10.35 -9.12 -13.05
CA GLY A 112 -11.66 -9.73 -13.12
C GLY A 112 -11.73 -10.79 -14.21
N PRO A 113 -12.86 -11.50 -14.31
CA PRO A 113 -13.07 -12.56 -15.30
C PRO A 113 -12.88 -12.09 -16.74
N TYR A 114 -13.29 -10.86 -17.08
CA TYR A 114 -13.03 -10.27 -18.39
C TYR A 114 -11.54 -10.16 -18.70
N THR A 115 -10.76 -9.52 -17.82
CA THR A 115 -9.30 -9.36 -18.00
C THR A 115 -8.58 -10.71 -18.03
N PHE A 116 -9.02 -11.66 -17.19
CA PHE A 116 -8.48 -13.01 -17.18
C PHE A 116 -8.75 -13.75 -18.50
N ASN A 117 -9.97 -13.67 -19.04
CA ASN A 117 -10.27 -14.31 -20.32
C ASN A 117 -9.60 -13.59 -21.49
N LYS A 118 -9.36 -12.28 -21.41
CA LYS A 118 -8.51 -11.57 -22.39
C LYS A 118 -7.05 -12.04 -22.35
N LEU A 119 -6.52 -12.33 -21.16
CA LEU A 119 -5.22 -12.98 -21.04
C LEU A 119 -5.25 -14.38 -21.68
N CYS A 120 -6.31 -15.15 -21.45
CA CYS A 120 -6.46 -16.47 -22.07
C CYS A 120 -6.54 -16.38 -23.60
N GLU A 121 -7.30 -15.44 -24.14
CA GLU A 121 -7.41 -15.15 -25.57
C GLU A 121 -6.02 -14.88 -26.20
N HIS A 122 -5.22 -14.02 -25.58
CA HIS A 122 -3.86 -13.73 -26.06
C HIS A 122 -2.86 -14.89 -25.92
N LEU A 123 -3.18 -15.90 -25.11
CA LEU A 123 -2.36 -17.11 -24.92
C LEU A 123 -2.95 -18.33 -25.63
N ASP A 124 -4.03 -18.16 -26.41
CA ASP A 124 -4.78 -19.24 -27.04
C ASP A 124 -5.26 -20.33 -26.04
N LEU A 125 -5.71 -19.89 -24.86
CA LEU A 125 -6.23 -20.74 -23.79
C LEU A 125 -7.77 -20.75 -23.75
N PRO A 126 -8.40 -21.85 -23.31
CA PRO A 126 -9.86 -22.01 -23.30
C PRO A 126 -10.63 -21.04 -22.38
N GLY A 127 -9.95 -20.38 -21.45
CA GLY A 127 -10.57 -19.45 -20.49
C GLY A 127 -11.50 -20.10 -19.46
N ILE A 128 -12.18 -19.28 -18.67
CA ILE A 128 -13.16 -19.73 -17.67
C ILE A 128 -14.45 -18.93 -17.87
N HIS A 129 -15.59 -19.64 -17.96
CA HIS A 129 -16.89 -18.98 -18.08
C HIS A 129 -17.16 -18.03 -16.90
N GLN A 130 -17.71 -16.85 -17.21
CA GLN A 130 -17.97 -15.74 -16.28
C GLN A 130 -18.70 -16.18 -15.00
N LYS A 131 -19.73 -17.04 -15.12
CA LYS A 131 -20.49 -17.58 -13.98
C LYS A 131 -19.61 -18.46 -13.08
N SER A 132 -18.83 -19.35 -13.69
CA SER A 132 -17.93 -20.27 -12.99
C SER A 132 -16.84 -19.51 -12.24
N PHE A 133 -16.26 -18.48 -12.86
CA PHE A 133 -15.28 -17.60 -12.24
C PHE A 133 -15.88 -16.90 -11.01
N ASN A 134 -17.05 -16.27 -11.15
CA ASN A 134 -17.68 -15.53 -10.06
C ASN A 134 -18.09 -16.43 -8.89
N ASN A 135 -18.58 -17.64 -9.15
CA ASN A 135 -18.92 -18.60 -8.10
C ASN A 135 -17.70 -18.97 -7.25
N ARG A 136 -16.55 -19.20 -7.90
CA ARG A 136 -15.28 -19.47 -7.21
C ARG A 136 -14.77 -18.26 -6.45
N ALA A 137 -14.81 -17.09 -7.10
CA ALA A 137 -14.44 -15.82 -6.47
C ALA A 137 -15.24 -15.57 -5.17
N LYS A 138 -16.53 -15.95 -5.15
CA LYS A 138 -17.36 -15.86 -3.95
C LYS A 138 -16.81 -16.70 -2.79
N SER A 139 -16.44 -17.95 -3.03
CA SER A 139 -15.82 -18.80 -2.01
C SER A 139 -14.56 -18.16 -1.42
N PHE A 140 -13.69 -17.58 -2.26
CA PHE A 140 -12.51 -16.84 -1.77
C PHE A 140 -12.85 -15.61 -0.92
N TYR A 141 -13.92 -14.87 -1.27
CA TYR A 141 -14.36 -13.75 -0.46
C TYR A 141 -14.95 -14.19 0.88
N ASP A 142 -15.65 -15.32 0.91
CA ASP A 142 -16.25 -15.85 2.13
C ASP A 142 -15.16 -16.32 3.11
N SER A 143 -14.07 -16.95 2.62
CA SER A 143 -12.88 -17.32 3.42
C SER A 143 -12.00 -16.13 3.82
N SER A 144 -12.18 -14.94 3.23
CA SER A 144 -11.29 -13.78 3.49
C SER A 144 -11.35 -13.27 4.93
N LYS A 145 -12.41 -13.57 5.67
CA LYS A 145 -12.58 -13.13 7.07
C LYS A 145 -11.58 -13.80 8.01
N ASP A 146 -11.38 -15.11 7.88
CA ASP A 146 -10.47 -15.86 8.75
C ASP A 146 -9.02 -15.45 8.48
N ILE A 147 -8.71 -15.22 7.21
CA ILE A 147 -7.42 -14.69 6.76
C ILE A 147 -7.18 -13.28 7.31
N GLU A 148 -8.20 -12.41 7.31
CA GLU A 148 -8.13 -11.07 7.92
C GLU A 148 -7.79 -11.16 9.41
N VAL A 149 -8.44 -12.07 10.15
CA VAL A 149 -8.17 -12.28 11.58
C VAL A 149 -6.75 -12.78 11.82
N ALA A 150 -6.31 -13.82 11.10
CA ALA A 150 -4.97 -14.38 11.25
C ALA A 150 -3.88 -13.35 10.94
N LEU A 151 -4.05 -12.56 9.86
CA LEU A 151 -3.11 -11.51 9.47
C LEU A 151 -2.99 -10.43 10.57
N GLN A 152 -4.11 -10.02 11.14
CA GLN A 152 -4.13 -9.01 12.20
C GLN A 152 -3.52 -9.54 13.49
N GLN A 153 -3.86 -10.76 13.93
CA GLN A 153 -3.27 -11.37 15.12
C GLN A 153 -1.74 -11.44 15.02
N LYS A 154 -1.22 -11.92 13.89
CA LYS A 154 0.21 -11.95 13.61
C LYS A 154 0.83 -10.56 13.66
N THR A 155 0.17 -9.56 13.06
CA THR A 155 0.66 -8.18 13.05
C THR A 155 0.70 -7.59 14.46
N VAL A 156 -0.39 -7.75 15.22
CA VAL A 156 -0.53 -7.27 16.60
C VAL A 156 0.52 -7.89 17.50
N HIS A 157 0.76 -9.20 17.39
CA HIS A 157 1.80 -9.88 18.15
C HIS A 157 3.19 -9.25 17.93
N LEU A 158 3.56 -9.01 16.66
CA LEU A 158 4.85 -8.38 16.32
C LEU A 158 4.94 -6.93 16.80
N VAL A 159 3.86 -6.15 16.69
CA VAL A 159 3.79 -4.79 17.21
C VAL A 159 4.00 -4.79 18.73
N ARG A 160 3.28 -5.66 19.45
CA ARG A 160 3.44 -5.80 20.91
C ARG A 160 4.87 -6.16 21.31
N GLN A 161 5.50 -7.10 20.60
CA GLN A 161 6.89 -7.50 20.84
C GLN A 161 7.86 -6.32 20.66
N GLN A 162 7.70 -5.52 19.60
CA GLN A 162 8.56 -4.37 19.34
C GLN A 162 8.35 -3.26 20.38
N HIS A 163 7.11 -3.02 20.80
CA HIS A 163 6.83 -2.07 21.87
C HIS A 163 7.40 -2.53 23.22
N ALA A 164 7.26 -3.81 23.56
CA ALA A 164 7.86 -4.39 24.76
C ALA A 164 9.39 -4.20 24.78
N GLN A 165 10.04 -4.45 23.64
CA GLN A 165 11.48 -4.27 23.50
C GLN A 165 11.92 -2.80 23.62
N VAL A 166 11.25 -1.87 22.93
CA VAL A 166 11.66 -0.45 22.90
C VAL A 166 11.33 0.26 24.22
N LYS A 167 10.24 -0.12 24.87
CA LYS A 167 9.79 0.47 26.14
C LYS A 167 10.27 -0.31 27.38
N SER A 168 11.01 -1.40 27.20
CA SER A 168 11.44 -2.32 28.26
C SER A 168 10.28 -2.78 29.16
N LEU A 169 9.16 -3.16 28.54
CA LEU A 169 7.95 -3.61 29.24
C LEU A 169 7.87 -5.14 29.25
N ASN A 170 7.43 -5.71 30.38
CA ASN A 170 7.02 -7.10 30.47
C ASN A 170 5.50 -7.18 30.28
N LEU A 171 5.06 -7.25 29.02
CA LEU A 171 3.63 -7.28 28.68
C LEU A 171 3.08 -8.71 28.74
N ALA A 172 2.02 -8.93 29.52
CA ALA A 172 1.22 -10.15 29.42
C ALA A 172 0.42 -10.16 28.10
N ASP A 173 -0.03 -11.32 27.63
CA ASP A 173 -0.75 -11.44 26.34
C ASP A 173 -2.10 -10.70 26.34
N ASP A 174 -2.77 -10.61 27.48
CA ASP A 174 -4.07 -9.99 27.66
C ASP A 174 -4.02 -8.51 28.06
N GLU A 175 -2.84 -8.01 28.42
CA GLU A 175 -2.62 -6.64 28.84
C GLU A 175 -2.86 -5.65 27.68
N ILE A 176 -3.55 -4.55 27.99
CA ILE A 176 -3.84 -3.52 27.00
C ILE A 176 -2.58 -2.68 26.78
N LEU A 177 -2.12 -2.62 25.53
CA LEU A 177 -0.97 -1.82 25.14
C LEU A 177 -1.41 -0.51 24.50
N ASP A 178 -0.95 0.60 25.06
CA ASP A 178 -1.14 1.94 24.50
C ASP A 178 -0.12 2.23 23.40
N ILE A 179 -0.62 2.61 22.22
CA ILE A 179 0.20 2.90 21.04
C ILE A 179 -0.22 4.22 20.35
N ALA A 180 0.76 4.84 19.70
CA ALA A 180 0.54 5.94 18.77
C ALA A 180 0.30 5.36 17.37
N VAL A 181 -0.76 5.81 16.71
CA VAL A 181 -1.15 5.30 15.39
C VAL A 181 -1.29 6.42 14.38
N SER A 182 -0.91 6.13 13.15
CA SER A 182 -1.19 6.93 11.98
C SER A 182 -2.48 6.46 11.33
N TYR A 183 -3.42 7.37 11.13
CA TYR A 183 -4.71 7.07 10.52
C TYR A 183 -4.94 7.92 9.28
N ASP A 184 -5.44 7.29 8.24
CA ASP A 184 -5.80 7.95 7.00
C ASP A 184 -6.85 7.14 6.25
N GLY A 185 -7.71 7.86 5.54
CA GLY A 185 -8.73 7.31 4.67
C GLY A 185 -8.29 7.32 3.20
N SER A 186 -8.83 6.38 2.41
CA SER A 186 -8.73 6.49 0.96
C SER A 186 -9.98 5.96 0.27
N TRP A 187 -10.26 6.51 -0.91
CA TRP A 187 -11.43 6.20 -1.71
C TRP A 187 -11.09 5.46 -3.00
N MET A 188 -12.05 4.65 -3.45
CA MET A 188 -11.96 3.83 -4.64
C MET A 188 -11.95 4.68 -5.93
N THR A 189 -12.74 5.75 -5.98
CA THR A 189 -12.68 6.77 -7.04
C THR A 189 -12.12 8.09 -6.48
N ARG A 190 -11.64 8.97 -7.37
CA ARG A 190 -11.23 10.32 -6.98
C ARG A 190 -12.47 11.21 -6.87
N GLY A 191 -12.50 12.09 -5.86
CA GLY A 191 -13.59 13.04 -5.64
C GLY A 191 -14.61 12.56 -4.59
N HIS A 192 -15.58 13.42 -4.28
CA HIS A 192 -16.54 13.23 -3.19
C HIS A 192 -17.75 12.33 -3.55
N SER A 193 -17.66 11.57 -4.66
CA SER A 193 -18.72 10.66 -5.14
C SER A 193 -18.37 9.18 -5.01
N SER A 194 -17.26 8.86 -4.33
CA SER A 194 -16.83 7.46 -4.19
C SER A 194 -17.79 6.67 -3.31
N MET A 195 -18.28 5.55 -3.82
CA MET A 195 -19.20 4.67 -3.10
C MET A 195 -18.48 3.72 -2.14
N ILE A 196 -17.17 3.55 -2.29
CA ILE A 196 -16.35 2.68 -1.46
C ILE A 196 -15.17 3.47 -0.89
N GLY A 197 -14.95 3.34 0.41
CA GLY A 197 -13.85 3.93 1.16
C GLY A 197 -13.14 2.89 2.02
N ILE A 198 -11.89 3.16 2.39
CA ILE A 198 -11.13 2.37 3.35
C ILE A 198 -10.50 3.30 4.37
N GLY A 199 -10.57 2.95 5.65
CA GLY A 199 -9.76 3.56 6.71
C GLY A 199 -8.71 2.56 7.20
N CYS A 200 -7.48 3.02 7.41
CA CYS A 200 -6.36 2.17 7.82
C CYS A 200 -5.66 2.76 9.05
N VAL A 201 -5.37 1.91 10.04
CA VAL A 201 -4.58 2.23 11.24
C VAL A 201 -3.20 1.61 11.11
N ILE A 202 -2.17 2.43 11.20
CA ILE A 202 -0.77 2.02 11.12
C ILE A 202 -0.09 2.37 12.43
N ASP A 203 0.59 1.43 13.06
CA ASP A 203 1.41 1.72 14.24
C ASP A 203 2.58 2.65 13.87
N VAL A 204 2.77 3.74 14.61
CA VAL A 204 3.79 4.76 14.32
C VAL A 204 5.20 4.22 14.55
N LEU A 205 5.39 3.33 15.52
CA LEU A 205 6.72 2.80 15.87
C LEU A 205 7.24 1.84 14.80
N THR A 206 6.43 0.85 14.43
CA THR A 206 6.82 -0.25 13.55
C THR A 206 6.48 0.00 12.08
N GLY A 207 5.50 0.85 11.80
CA GLY A 207 4.96 1.07 10.46
C GLY A 207 4.04 -0.06 9.97
N TYR A 208 3.68 -1.03 10.83
CA TYR A 208 2.74 -2.10 10.47
C TYR A 208 1.29 -1.61 10.47
N VAL A 209 0.51 -2.08 9.49
CA VAL A 209 -0.94 -1.86 9.45
C VAL A 209 -1.62 -2.82 10.42
N VAL A 210 -2.12 -2.31 11.55
CA VAL A 210 -2.70 -3.12 12.62
C VAL A 210 -4.19 -3.39 12.44
N ASP A 211 -4.92 -2.44 11.83
CA ASP A 211 -6.34 -2.59 11.57
C ASP A 211 -6.78 -1.80 10.33
N PHE A 212 -7.87 -2.23 9.70
CA PHE A 212 -8.49 -1.53 8.58
C PHE A 212 -9.98 -1.84 8.48
N HIS A 213 -10.72 -0.94 7.83
CA HIS A 213 -12.13 -1.14 7.56
C HIS A 213 -12.51 -0.62 6.18
N VAL A 214 -13.14 -1.48 5.38
CA VAL A 214 -13.70 -1.11 4.07
C VAL A 214 -15.18 -0.82 4.25
N MET A 215 -15.59 0.35 3.77
CA MET A 215 -16.96 0.83 3.78
C MET A 215 -17.50 0.88 2.37
N SER A 216 -18.80 0.67 2.24
CA SER A 216 -19.52 0.70 0.99
C SER A 216 -20.92 1.23 1.20
N SER A 217 -21.28 2.21 0.38
CA SER A 217 -22.63 2.76 0.22
C SER A 217 -23.36 2.16 -0.98
N PHE A 218 -22.77 1.15 -1.63
CA PHE A 218 -23.31 0.56 -2.84
C PHE A 218 -23.34 -0.97 -2.79
N CYS A 219 -24.49 -1.53 -3.19
CA CYS A 219 -24.63 -2.95 -3.45
C CYS A 219 -25.19 -3.15 -4.85
N GLN A 220 -24.46 -3.90 -5.67
CA GLN A 220 -24.86 -4.17 -7.05
C GLN A 220 -26.20 -4.93 -7.13
N THR A 221 -26.46 -5.82 -6.18
CA THR A 221 -27.70 -6.61 -6.11
C THR A 221 -28.88 -5.74 -5.71
N CYS A 222 -28.71 -4.80 -4.78
CA CYS A 222 -29.72 -3.79 -4.46
C CYS A 222 -30.03 -2.91 -5.67
N ALA A 223 -29.00 -2.37 -6.33
CA ALA A 223 -29.16 -1.45 -7.46
C ALA A 223 -29.76 -2.10 -8.72
N LYS A 224 -29.79 -3.43 -8.81
CA LYS A 224 -30.38 -4.16 -9.95
C LYS A 224 -31.64 -4.91 -9.53
N THR A 225 -31.45 -6.02 -8.81
CA THR A 225 -32.55 -6.90 -8.40
C THR A 225 -33.47 -6.21 -7.40
N GLY A 226 -32.91 -5.52 -6.40
CA GLY A 226 -33.68 -4.78 -5.42
C GLY A 226 -34.53 -3.68 -6.05
N GLN A 227 -33.92 -2.84 -6.91
CA GLN A 227 -34.63 -1.78 -7.61
C GLN A 227 -35.76 -2.32 -8.50
N LYS A 228 -35.48 -3.33 -9.33
CA LYS A 228 -36.50 -3.97 -10.18
C LYS A 228 -37.66 -4.52 -9.35
N LEU A 229 -37.38 -5.23 -8.25
CA LEU A 229 -38.42 -5.77 -7.37
C LEU A 229 -39.23 -4.66 -6.69
N LYS A 230 -38.57 -3.57 -6.28
CA LYS A 230 -39.23 -2.43 -5.64
C LYS A 230 -40.23 -1.75 -6.59
N GLU A 231 -39.87 -1.64 -7.87
CA GLU A 231 -40.72 -1.09 -8.92
C GLU A 231 -41.86 -2.06 -9.33
N SER A 232 -41.57 -3.36 -9.47
CA SER A 232 -42.55 -4.33 -9.97
C SER A 232 -43.49 -4.91 -8.91
N ASN A 233 -43.00 -5.14 -7.69
CA ASN A 233 -43.74 -5.82 -6.63
C ASN A 233 -43.15 -5.48 -5.23
N PRO A 234 -43.65 -4.41 -4.57
CA PRO A 234 -43.14 -3.97 -3.27
C PRO A 234 -43.18 -5.04 -2.18
N ARG A 235 -44.17 -5.94 -2.18
CA ARG A 235 -44.25 -7.04 -1.18
C ARG A 235 -43.15 -8.08 -1.39
N ALA A 236 -42.87 -8.43 -2.65
CA ALA A 236 -41.76 -9.32 -3.00
C ALA A 236 -40.40 -8.67 -2.69
N TYR A 237 -40.28 -7.34 -2.84
CA TYR A 237 -39.09 -6.59 -2.41
C TYR A 237 -38.82 -6.76 -0.91
N THR A 238 -39.83 -6.57 -0.04
CA THR A 238 -39.64 -6.70 1.41
C THR A 238 -39.15 -8.10 1.80
N GLN A 239 -39.76 -9.15 1.24
CA GLN A 239 -39.33 -10.54 1.49
C GLN A 239 -37.92 -10.82 0.98
N TRP A 240 -37.56 -10.27 -0.19
CA TRP A 240 -36.21 -10.39 -0.74
C TRP A 240 -35.19 -9.62 0.11
N TYR A 241 -35.52 -8.41 0.54
CA TYR A 241 -34.62 -7.52 1.28
C TYR A 241 -34.24 -8.11 2.64
N GLU A 242 -35.20 -8.68 3.38
CA GLU A 242 -34.93 -9.36 4.65
C GLU A 242 -33.90 -10.49 4.49
N LYS A 243 -34.01 -11.28 3.42
CA LYS A 243 -33.04 -12.33 3.09
C LYS A 243 -31.71 -11.74 2.60
N HIS A 244 -31.74 -10.64 1.85
CA HIS A 244 -30.55 -10.01 1.28
C HIS A 244 -29.71 -9.25 2.31
N LYS A 245 -30.32 -8.73 3.38
CA LYS A 245 -29.66 -7.89 4.40
C LYS A 245 -28.38 -8.50 4.95
N LEU A 246 -28.36 -9.82 5.18
CA LEU A 246 -27.19 -10.57 5.66
C LEU A 246 -26.02 -10.64 4.65
N HIS A 247 -26.30 -10.39 3.37
CA HIS A 247 -25.34 -10.46 2.27
C HIS A 247 -25.22 -9.13 1.51
N CYS A 248 -25.78 -8.06 2.05
CA CYS A 248 -25.73 -6.74 1.44
C CYS A 248 -24.32 -6.19 1.51
N ASP A 249 -23.83 -5.68 0.38
CA ASP A 249 -22.53 -5.02 0.32
C ASP A 249 -22.59 -3.57 0.85
N ILE A 250 -23.77 -3.06 1.22
CA ILE A 250 -23.92 -1.74 1.86
C ILE A 250 -23.72 -1.92 3.37
N ASN A 251 -22.69 -1.28 3.90
CA ASN A 251 -22.43 -1.19 5.34
C ASN A 251 -22.30 0.26 5.83
N TYR A 252 -22.53 1.23 4.96
CA TYR A 252 -22.45 2.65 5.26
C TYR A 252 -23.49 3.44 4.45
N SER A 253 -24.21 4.35 5.10
CA SER A 253 -25.32 5.11 4.49
C SER A 253 -25.09 6.62 4.41
N GLY A 254 -23.94 7.13 4.88
CA GLY A 254 -23.61 8.55 4.83
C GLY A 254 -22.92 8.99 3.53
N SER A 255 -22.40 10.22 3.53
CA SER A 255 -21.67 10.77 2.38
C SER A 255 -20.26 10.20 2.26
N ALA A 256 -19.69 10.16 1.05
CA ALA A 256 -18.34 9.66 0.82
C ALA A 256 -17.29 10.35 1.70
N GLY A 257 -17.42 11.67 1.92
CA GLY A 257 -16.50 12.44 2.77
C GLY A 257 -16.55 12.08 4.25
N MET A 258 -17.65 11.48 4.73
CA MET A 258 -17.80 11.07 6.13
C MET A 258 -17.42 9.60 6.37
N MET A 259 -17.09 8.85 5.31
CA MET A 259 -16.60 7.47 5.43
C MET A 259 -15.33 7.40 6.28
N GLU A 260 -14.39 8.33 6.08
CA GLU A 260 -13.16 8.34 6.89
C GLU A 260 -13.46 8.50 8.38
N THR A 261 -14.33 9.43 8.75
CA THR A 261 -14.72 9.63 10.16
C THR A 261 -15.44 8.41 10.73
N HIS A 262 -16.32 7.78 9.95
CA HIS A 262 -17.04 6.58 10.38
C HIS A 262 -16.13 5.36 10.54
N ALA A 263 -15.16 5.17 9.64
CA ALA A 263 -14.16 4.12 9.82
C ALA A 263 -13.33 4.33 11.09
N ALA A 264 -12.94 5.56 11.40
CA ALA A 264 -12.22 5.86 12.63
C ALA A 264 -13.02 5.42 13.87
N GLU A 265 -14.31 5.78 13.94
CA GLU A 265 -15.22 5.36 15.01
C GLU A 265 -15.26 3.84 15.19
N LEU A 266 -15.42 3.07 14.10
CA LEU A 266 -15.44 1.61 14.16
C LEU A 266 -14.09 1.00 14.56
N LEU A 267 -12.99 1.57 14.07
CA LEU A 267 -11.64 1.06 14.30
C LEU A 267 -11.21 1.27 15.75
N TRP A 268 -11.47 2.46 16.32
CA TRP A 268 -11.19 2.73 17.73
C TRP A 268 -12.09 1.93 18.66
N SER A 269 -13.39 1.87 18.39
CA SER A 269 -14.35 1.18 19.27
C SER A 269 -14.06 -0.31 19.45
N ARG A 270 -13.42 -0.96 18.46
CA ARG A 270 -13.11 -2.40 18.52
C ARG A 270 -11.67 -2.72 18.92
N SER A 271 -10.78 -1.72 19.00
CA SER A 271 -9.33 -1.97 19.04
C SER A 271 -8.90 -2.78 20.27
N ILE A 272 -9.42 -2.47 21.45
CA ILE A 272 -9.08 -3.15 22.70
C ILE A 272 -9.61 -4.59 22.66
N LYS A 273 -10.89 -4.76 22.30
CA LYS A 273 -11.52 -6.09 22.25
C LYS A 273 -10.87 -7.01 21.21
N ARG A 274 -10.51 -6.47 20.04
CA ARG A 274 -10.00 -7.24 18.91
C ARG A 274 -8.48 -7.48 18.98
N HIS A 275 -7.74 -6.48 19.45
CA HIS A 275 -6.27 -6.44 19.32
C HIS A 275 -5.52 -6.27 20.63
N LYS A 276 -6.21 -6.01 21.76
CA LYS A 276 -5.56 -5.60 23.02
C LYS A 276 -4.65 -4.37 22.84
N LEU A 277 -4.99 -3.51 21.88
CA LEU A 277 -4.32 -2.25 21.60
C LEU A 277 -5.29 -1.10 21.86
N ARG A 278 -4.83 -0.07 22.56
CA ARG A 278 -5.55 1.20 22.74
C ARG A 278 -4.82 2.28 21.96
N TYR A 279 -5.54 2.95 21.07
CA TYR A 279 -4.99 3.96 20.19
C TYR A 279 -5.03 5.33 20.87
N THR A 280 -4.03 5.60 21.70
CA THR A 280 -4.01 6.79 22.57
C THR A 280 -3.54 8.05 21.86
N THR A 281 -2.78 7.93 20.77
CA THR A 281 -2.34 9.07 19.96
C THR A 281 -2.68 8.85 18.50
N MET A 282 -3.30 9.84 17.85
CA MET A 282 -3.63 9.82 16.42
C MET A 282 -2.75 10.80 15.64
N LEU A 283 -1.81 10.28 14.87
CA LEU A 283 -1.07 11.01 13.83
C LEU A 283 -1.97 11.21 12.61
N SER A 284 -2.23 12.46 12.29
CA SER A 284 -3.05 12.87 11.13
C SER A 284 -2.47 14.09 10.43
N ASP A 285 -2.87 14.30 9.18
CA ASP A 285 -2.71 15.59 8.53
C ASP A 285 -3.86 16.52 8.93
N GLY A 286 -3.89 17.74 8.39
CA GLY A 286 -4.68 18.82 8.96
C GLY A 286 -6.20 18.68 8.99
N ASP A 287 -6.79 17.63 8.42
CA ASP A 287 -8.22 17.39 8.59
C ASP A 287 -8.48 16.83 10.00
N ALA A 288 -9.21 17.61 10.81
CA ALA A 288 -9.48 17.27 12.19
C ALA A 288 -10.81 16.51 12.36
N LYS A 289 -11.58 16.24 11.31
CA LYS A 289 -12.93 15.66 11.46
C LYS A 289 -12.93 14.30 12.15
N SER A 290 -12.06 13.39 11.72
CA SER A 290 -11.91 12.08 12.34
C SER A 290 -11.46 12.18 13.80
N PHE A 291 -10.49 13.06 14.09
CA PHE A 291 -10.03 13.30 15.46
C PHE A 291 -11.14 13.88 16.36
N ASN A 292 -11.83 14.93 15.89
CA ASN A 292 -12.92 15.57 16.62
C ASN A 292 -14.02 14.57 16.96
N ARG A 293 -14.41 13.72 15.99
CA ARG A 293 -15.40 12.66 16.23
C ARG A 293 -14.92 11.68 17.30
N LEU A 294 -13.66 11.27 17.27
CA LEU A 294 -13.09 10.37 18.27
C LEU A 294 -13.07 11.02 19.67
N THR A 295 -12.82 12.33 19.75
CA THR A 295 -12.93 13.10 21.00
C THR A 295 -14.37 13.13 21.52
N GLU A 296 -15.35 13.33 20.64
CA GLU A 296 -16.78 13.36 20.99
C GLU A 296 -17.30 12.02 21.52
N ILE A 297 -16.97 10.91 20.85
CA ILE A 297 -17.48 9.59 21.25
C ILE A 297 -16.71 8.99 22.43
N ALA A 298 -15.52 9.51 22.74
CA ALA A 298 -14.64 9.06 23.81
C ALA A 298 -14.57 7.51 23.92
N PRO A 299 -14.02 6.81 22.89
CA PRO A 299 -14.16 5.36 22.77
C PRO A 299 -13.43 4.58 23.89
N TYR A 300 -12.59 5.25 24.66
CA TYR A 300 -11.86 4.71 25.79
C TYR A 300 -12.22 5.50 27.06
N PRO A 301 -13.03 4.94 27.97
CA PRO A 301 -13.37 5.59 29.23
C PRO A 301 -12.12 6.02 30.01
N GLY A 302 -12.06 7.28 30.43
CA GLY A 302 -10.95 7.83 31.22
C GLY A 302 -9.63 8.03 30.45
N THR A 303 -9.58 7.79 29.14
CA THR A 303 -8.38 8.01 28.32
C THR A 303 -8.68 9.01 27.20
N VAL A 304 -7.98 10.15 27.21
CA VAL A 304 -8.07 11.15 26.14
C VAL A 304 -7.19 10.74 24.97
N ILE A 305 -7.72 10.84 23.76
CA ILE A 305 -6.94 10.62 22.54
C ILE A 305 -6.18 11.91 22.21
N GLU A 306 -4.85 11.81 22.13
CA GLU A 306 -3.98 12.91 21.76
C GLU A 306 -3.85 13.03 20.24
N LYS A 307 -3.75 14.27 19.74
CA LYS A 307 -3.51 14.52 18.32
C LYS A 307 -2.02 14.74 18.09
N GLU A 308 -1.45 14.03 17.11
CA GLU A 308 -0.14 14.32 16.54
C GLU A 308 -0.29 14.83 15.10
N GLU A 309 0.55 15.77 14.70
CA GLU A 309 0.57 16.41 13.39
C GLU A 309 1.69 15.84 12.52
N CYS A 310 1.35 15.50 11.28
CA CYS A 310 2.34 15.11 10.28
C CYS A 310 3.31 16.27 9.98
N ILE A 311 4.62 16.10 10.27
CA ILE A 311 5.64 17.17 10.06
C ILE A 311 5.65 17.66 8.60
N ASN A 312 5.52 16.76 7.64
CA ASN A 312 5.50 17.14 6.23
C ASN A 312 4.32 18.06 5.92
N HIS A 313 3.16 17.80 6.54
CA HIS A 313 1.98 18.62 6.41
C HIS A 313 2.16 19.98 7.09
N VAL A 314 2.68 20.05 8.32
CA VAL A 314 2.94 21.33 9.01
C VAL A 314 3.94 22.18 8.21
N GLY A 315 5.02 21.57 7.69
CA GLY A 315 5.94 22.24 6.78
C GLY A 315 5.29 22.78 5.51
N LYS A 316 4.35 22.02 4.93
CA LYS A 316 3.56 22.44 3.78
C LYS A 316 2.67 23.64 4.13
N ARG A 317 2.03 23.66 5.32
CA ARG A 317 1.23 24.80 5.80
C ARG A 317 2.01 26.12 5.80
N LEU A 318 3.27 26.12 6.24
CA LEU A 318 4.13 27.30 6.16
C LEU A 318 4.32 27.75 4.70
N SER A 319 4.70 26.81 3.83
CA SER A 319 4.95 27.11 2.42
C SER A 319 3.70 27.64 1.72
N THR A 320 2.52 27.08 2.01
CA THR A 320 1.23 27.54 1.48
C THR A 320 0.87 28.91 2.01
N SER A 321 1.03 29.14 3.33
CA SER A 321 0.76 30.44 3.95
C SER A 321 1.60 31.55 3.33
N LEU A 322 2.90 31.30 3.07
CA LEU A 322 3.78 32.28 2.44
C LEU A 322 3.44 32.53 0.96
N ARG A 323 3.03 31.50 0.20
CA ARG A 323 2.59 31.69 -1.19
C ARG A 323 1.27 32.48 -1.26
N ASN A 324 0.32 32.15 -0.40
CA ASN A 324 -0.93 32.89 -0.29
C ASN A 324 -0.67 34.35 0.10
N LEU A 325 0.23 34.58 1.06
CA LEU A 325 0.66 35.93 1.44
C LEU A 325 1.18 36.72 0.23
N VAL A 326 2.07 36.14 -0.58
CA VAL A 326 2.58 36.79 -1.80
C VAL A 326 1.45 37.10 -2.79
N SER A 327 0.55 36.13 -3.01
CA SER A 327 -0.61 36.31 -3.91
C SER A 327 -1.57 37.39 -3.43
N ASP A 328 -1.96 37.35 -2.16
CA ASP A 328 -2.95 38.27 -1.58
C ASP A 328 -2.40 39.69 -1.45
N CYS A 329 -1.12 39.85 -1.11
CA CYS A 329 -0.46 41.16 -1.16
C CYS A 329 -0.37 41.68 -2.60
N SER A 330 -0.10 40.82 -3.58
CA SER A 330 -0.06 41.23 -4.99
C SER A 330 -1.41 41.77 -5.46
N LYS A 331 -2.53 41.15 -5.05
CA LYS A 331 -3.89 41.68 -5.33
C LYS A 331 -4.11 43.07 -4.74
N ARG A 332 -3.45 43.38 -3.62
CA ARG A 332 -3.46 44.70 -2.95
C ARG A 332 -2.38 45.65 -3.47
N ARG A 333 -1.75 45.33 -4.60
CA ARG A 333 -0.64 46.11 -5.21
C ARG A 333 0.61 46.22 -4.32
N ILE A 334 0.81 45.27 -3.40
CA ILE A 334 2.02 45.14 -2.57
C ILE A 334 2.85 43.96 -3.07
N THR A 335 4.01 44.24 -3.67
CA THR A 335 4.88 43.18 -4.22
C THR A 335 5.81 42.62 -3.15
N LEU A 336 5.52 41.44 -2.61
CA LEU A 336 6.43 40.76 -1.66
C LEU A 336 7.40 39.76 -2.34
N GLY A 337 7.04 39.28 -3.54
CA GLY A 337 7.83 38.36 -4.36
C GLY A 337 8.72 39.06 -5.41
N GLY A 338 9.10 38.34 -6.46
CA GLY A 338 9.88 38.86 -7.60
C GLY A 338 11.41 38.73 -7.48
N ASN A 339 12.14 39.36 -8.40
CA ASN A 339 13.60 39.18 -8.60
C ASN A 339 14.49 40.07 -7.71
N GLY A 340 13.90 40.80 -6.75
CA GLY A 340 14.68 41.67 -5.84
C GLY A 340 15.43 40.90 -4.74
N TYR A 341 16.51 41.49 -4.24
CA TYR A 341 17.22 40.97 -3.08
C TYR A 341 16.30 40.89 -1.86
N GLY A 342 16.31 39.75 -1.17
CA GLY A 342 15.52 39.53 0.03
C GLY A 342 14.01 39.37 -0.20
N ARG A 343 13.53 39.12 -1.43
CA ARG A 343 12.10 38.89 -1.73
C ARG A 343 11.66 37.45 -1.43
N LEU A 344 10.36 37.24 -1.25
CA LEU A 344 9.75 35.92 -1.09
C LEU A 344 9.60 35.20 -2.45
N THR A 345 10.72 34.79 -3.03
CA THR A 345 10.72 33.90 -4.22
C THR A 345 10.23 32.49 -3.87
N ASN A 346 9.79 31.73 -4.87
CA ASN A 346 9.44 30.31 -4.70
C ASN A 346 10.59 29.50 -4.07
N ASN A 347 11.85 29.81 -4.43
CA ASN A 347 13.02 29.15 -3.85
C ASN A 347 13.23 29.56 -2.38
N ALA A 348 13.05 30.84 -2.04
CA ALA A 348 13.13 31.31 -0.65
C ALA A 348 12.06 30.63 0.22
N ILE A 349 10.80 30.61 -0.24
CA ILE A 349 9.69 29.93 0.46
C ILE A 349 9.99 28.44 0.67
N ARG A 350 10.54 27.77 -0.34
CA ARG A 350 10.95 26.36 -0.23
C ARG A 350 12.03 26.18 0.83
N LYS A 351 13.09 27.01 0.83
CA LYS A 351 14.17 26.94 1.84
C LYS A 351 13.63 27.20 3.25
N LEU A 352 12.76 28.20 3.43
CA LEU A 352 12.13 28.52 4.71
C LEU A 352 11.30 27.34 5.25
N SER A 353 10.52 26.67 4.41
CA SER A 353 9.78 25.45 4.76
C SER A 353 10.70 24.28 5.16
N ILE A 354 11.85 24.13 4.47
CA ILE A 354 12.87 23.14 4.84
C ILE A 354 13.49 23.49 6.21
N TYR A 355 13.83 24.74 6.47
CA TYR A 355 14.39 25.16 7.75
C TYR A 355 13.41 24.95 8.89
N TYR A 356 12.14 25.30 8.68
CA TYR A 356 11.07 25.07 9.64
C TYR A 356 10.94 23.59 10.02
N THR A 357 10.80 22.68 9.03
CA THR A 357 10.68 21.25 9.33
C THR A 357 11.96 20.64 9.90
N ARG A 358 13.14 21.20 9.59
CA ARG A 358 14.40 20.80 10.22
C ARG A 358 14.49 21.24 11.67
N ALA A 359 13.99 22.43 12.00
CA ALA A 359 13.93 22.90 13.39
C ALA A 359 13.10 21.93 14.22
N ILE A 360 11.90 21.55 13.76
CA ILE A 360 11.07 20.58 14.47
C ILE A 360 11.81 19.24 14.66
N ARG A 361 12.35 18.64 13.59
CA ARG A 361 13.00 17.32 13.67
C ARG A 361 14.27 17.27 14.52
N LYS A 362 14.97 18.41 14.69
CA LYS A 362 16.26 18.45 15.41
C LYS A 362 16.10 18.64 16.92
N HIS A 363 14.95 19.11 17.37
CA HIS A 363 14.73 19.48 18.76
C HIS A 363 13.68 18.55 19.38
N LYS A 364 13.87 18.18 20.66
CA LYS A 364 13.00 17.25 21.37
C LYS A 364 11.97 17.93 22.28
N ASN A 365 12.11 19.24 22.50
CA ASN A 365 11.21 20.03 23.32
C ASN A 365 10.67 21.23 22.54
N VAL A 366 9.49 21.68 22.95
CA VAL A 366 8.72 22.73 22.26
C VAL A 366 9.45 24.08 22.24
N GLU A 367 10.12 24.45 23.33
CA GLU A 367 10.80 25.75 23.43
C GLU A 367 11.99 25.85 22.46
N ASP A 368 12.79 24.79 22.35
CA ASP A 368 13.89 24.74 21.40
C ASP A 368 13.40 24.71 19.96
N MET A 369 12.31 23.98 19.66
CA MET A 369 11.67 24.01 18.35
C MET A 369 11.25 25.44 18.00
N ARG A 370 10.54 26.12 18.90
CA ARG A 370 10.08 27.50 18.73
C ARG A 370 11.25 28.45 18.52
N LYS A 371 12.28 28.38 19.37
CA LYS A 371 13.50 29.19 19.27
C LYS A 371 14.18 28.99 17.92
N ALA A 372 14.37 27.75 17.48
CA ALA A 372 15.01 27.43 16.21
C ALA A 372 14.18 27.86 14.98
N ILE A 373 12.85 27.71 15.04
CA ILE A 373 11.94 28.19 13.99
C ILE A 373 12.07 29.71 13.84
N LEU A 374 12.01 30.44 14.95
CA LEU A 374 12.14 31.90 14.93
C LEU A 374 13.56 32.32 14.52
N ALA A 375 14.60 31.63 15.00
CA ALA A 375 15.98 31.88 14.58
C ALA A 375 16.13 31.84 13.06
N SER A 376 15.43 30.94 12.37
CA SER A 376 15.51 30.83 10.90
C SER A 376 15.06 32.11 10.16
N ILE A 377 14.06 32.84 10.67
CA ILE A 377 13.60 34.09 10.05
C ILE A 377 14.42 35.30 10.50
N TYR A 378 14.76 35.39 11.78
CA TYR A 378 15.57 36.50 12.30
C TYR A 378 16.95 36.48 11.65
N HIS A 379 17.53 35.30 11.47
CA HIS A 379 18.77 35.13 10.71
C HIS A 379 18.64 35.63 9.27
N GLY A 380 17.54 35.30 8.57
CA GLY A 380 17.29 35.77 7.21
C GLY A 380 17.12 37.29 7.11
N PHE A 381 16.55 37.93 8.13
CA PHE A 381 16.38 39.37 8.22
C PHE A 381 17.63 40.15 8.63
N SER A 382 18.67 39.46 9.09
CA SER A 382 19.85 40.08 9.67
C SER A 382 20.66 40.85 8.62
N THR A 383 21.21 42.00 9.01
CA THR A 383 22.12 42.81 8.18
C THR A 383 23.34 43.21 8.98
N ASP A 384 24.38 43.72 8.31
CA ASP A 384 25.58 44.24 9.00
C ASP A 384 25.22 45.40 9.97
N ALA A 385 24.25 46.25 9.59
CA ALA A 385 23.75 47.34 10.42
C ALA A 385 22.77 46.89 11.52
N ARG A 386 22.10 45.75 11.34
CA ARG A 386 21.12 45.20 12.30
C ARG A 386 21.32 43.69 12.44
N PRO A 387 22.32 43.25 13.22
CA PRO A 387 22.56 41.83 13.45
C PRO A 387 21.47 41.20 14.33
N LEU A 388 20.76 40.20 13.80
CA LEU A 388 19.61 39.55 14.45
C LEU A 388 19.88 38.06 14.74
N HIS A 389 21.01 37.76 15.40
CA HIS A 389 21.45 36.39 15.68
C HIS A 389 21.18 35.89 17.10
N HIS A 390 20.45 36.65 17.90
CA HIS A 390 20.16 36.34 19.31
C HIS A 390 19.44 35.00 19.56
N LEU A 391 18.64 34.52 18.60
CA LEU A 391 17.98 33.20 18.69
C LEU A 391 18.79 32.08 18.03
N CYS A 392 19.84 32.41 17.28
CA CYS A 392 20.69 31.41 16.65
C CYS A 392 21.51 30.66 17.71
N PRO A 393 21.89 29.39 17.46
CA PRO A 393 22.76 28.67 18.38
C PRO A 393 24.10 29.41 18.55
N THR A 394 24.65 29.32 19.75
CA THR A 394 25.99 29.81 20.10
C THR A 394 27.04 28.71 19.94
N GLY A 395 28.32 29.05 20.10
CA GLY A 395 29.43 28.10 20.03
C GLY A 395 30.06 27.98 18.64
N THR A 396 31.28 27.43 18.62
CA THR A 396 32.14 27.33 17.43
C THR A 396 31.54 26.45 16.32
N GLY A 397 30.74 25.46 16.71
CA GLY A 397 29.99 24.57 15.80
C GLY A 397 28.63 25.12 15.33
N SER A 398 28.31 26.40 15.60
CA SER A 398 27.03 26.99 15.21
C SER A 398 26.88 27.06 13.69
N TRP A 399 25.69 26.72 13.18
CA TRP A 399 25.37 26.93 11.76
C TRP A 399 25.25 28.43 11.41
N CYS A 400 25.10 29.29 12.41
CA CYS A 400 25.07 30.72 12.24
C CYS A 400 26.51 31.25 12.14
N PHE A 401 26.88 31.72 10.95
CA PHE A 401 28.23 32.24 10.68
C PHE A 401 28.63 33.36 11.66
N TYR A 402 27.68 34.18 12.10
CA TYR A 402 27.93 35.31 12.98
C TYR A 402 28.26 34.85 14.41
N ASN A 403 27.40 34.01 15.00
CA ASN A 403 27.63 33.50 16.36
C ASN A 403 28.83 32.54 16.40
N ALA A 404 29.08 31.78 15.33
CA ALA A 404 30.28 30.95 15.22
C ALA A 404 31.55 31.81 15.19
N ALA A 405 31.57 32.92 14.43
CA ALA A 405 32.72 33.82 14.41
C ALA A 405 32.96 34.46 15.78
N ILE A 406 31.91 34.94 16.45
CA ILE A 406 32.02 35.49 17.82
C ILE A 406 32.59 34.45 18.78
N ALA A 407 32.10 33.21 18.74
CA ALA A 407 32.57 32.13 19.61
C ALA A 407 34.03 31.72 19.31
N ASN A 408 34.52 31.95 18.09
CA ASN A 408 35.93 31.73 17.72
C ASN A 408 36.80 32.98 17.92
N HIS A 409 36.28 34.03 18.56
CA HIS A 409 36.96 35.33 18.71
C HIS A 409 37.38 35.97 17.37
N GLN A 410 36.60 35.73 16.31
CA GLN A 410 36.82 36.25 14.96
C GLN A 410 35.78 37.31 14.61
N LYS A 411 36.15 38.24 13.72
CA LYS A 411 35.22 39.21 13.15
C LYS A 411 34.22 38.49 12.23
N PRO A 412 32.90 38.65 12.44
CA PRO A 412 31.90 38.06 11.54
C PRO A 412 32.05 38.55 10.10
N GLY A 413 31.82 37.65 9.14
CA GLY A 413 31.78 37.98 7.71
C GLY A 413 30.60 38.90 7.34
N LYS A 414 30.65 39.52 6.16
CA LYS A 414 29.56 40.38 5.67
C LYS A 414 28.29 39.57 5.38
N HIS A 415 27.13 40.05 5.86
CA HIS A 415 25.85 39.33 5.72
C HIS A 415 25.49 39.03 4.26
N VAL A 416 25.76 39.95 3.34
CA VAL A 416 25.46 39.80 1.90
C VAL A 416 26.16 38.57 1.29
N LYS A 417 27.33 38.19 1.80
CA LYS A 417 28.09 37.02 1.33
C LYS A 417 27.72 35.74 2.08
N CYS A 418 27.43 35.86 3.38
CA CYS A 418 27.28 34.70 4.27
C CYS A 418 25.81 34.22 4.41
N LEU A 419 24.82 35.06 4.17
CA LEU A 419 23.41 34.68 4.25
C LEU A 419 22.96 33.92 3.00
N ARG A 420 22.59 32.64 3.19
CA ARG A 420 22.11 31.78 2.10
C ARG A 420 20.68 32.07 1.64
N THR A 421 19.88 32.70 2.50
CA THR A 421 18.46 33.01 2.26
C THR A 421 18.14 34.37 2.90
N PRO A 422 18.65 35.48 2.32
CA PRO A 422 18.36 36.81 2.85
C PRO A 422 16.88 37.16 2.69
N LEU A 423 16.36 37.96 3.61
CA LEU A 423 14.99 38.48 3.63
C LEU A 423 15.03 39.99 3.90
N ASN A 424 14.25 40.77 3.14
CA ASN A 424 14.17 42.21 3.34
C ASN A 424 13.29 42.51 4.57
N TYR A 425 13.91 42.97 5.66
CA TYR A 425 13.20 43.23 6.92
C TYR A 425 12.09 44.29 6.76
N THR A 426 12.41 45.45 6.19
CA THR A 426 11.47 46.57 6.06
C THR A 426 10.23 46.19 5.26
N LEU A 427 10.42 45.40 4.19
CA LEU A 427 9.34 44.96 3.33
C LEU A 427 8.52 43.80 3.93
N LEU A 428 9.17 42.81 4.55
CA LEU A 428 8.55 41.51 4.82
C LEU A 428 8.22 41.26 6.29
N ALA A 429 8.87 41.95 7.24
CA ALA A 429 8.77 41.59 8.65
C ALA A 429 7.35 41.69 9.21
N SER A 430 6.60 42.75 8.86
CA SER A 430 5.20 42.95 9.28
C SER A 430 4.27 41.85 8.77
N HIS A 431 4.57 41.26 7.62
CA HIS A 431 3.73 40.26 6.96
C HIS A 431 4.09 38.82 7.36
N ILE A 432 5.39 38.50 7.50
CA ILE A 432 5.86 37.13 7.76
C ILE A 432 5.81 36.78 9.25
N LYS A 433 6.13 37.72 10.15
CA LYS A 433 6.19 37.44 11.59
C LYS A 433 4.89 36.83 12.15
N PRO A 434 3.69 37.31 11.80
CA PRO A 434 2.44 36.70 12.28
C PRO A 434 2.28 35.23 11.86
N ILE A 435 2.69 34.89 10.63
CA ILE A 435 2.64 33.51 10.12
C ILE A 435 3.57 32.61 10.94
N TYR A 436 4.80 33.08 11.20
CA TYR A 436 5.78 32.32 11.98
C TYR A 436 5.39 32.20 13.44
N GLN A 437 4.86 33.25 14.06
CA GLN A 437 4.37 33.19 15.45
C GLN A 437 3.25 32.15 15.58
N ARG A 438 2.27 32.17 14.67
CA ARG A 438 1.19 31.18 14.64
C ARG A 438 1.70 29.75 14.43
N LEU A 439 2.71 29.56 13.57
CA LEU A 439 3.28 28.24 13.27
C LEU A 439 4.39 27.82 14.24
N ALA A 440 4.80 28.69 15.16
CA ALA A 440 5.67 28.40 16.30
C ALA A 440 4.89 28.39 17.62
N ASP A 441 3.56 28.28 17.54
CA ASP A 441 2.67 28.16 18.68
C ASP A 441 3.00 26.88 19.48
N PRO A 442 3.18 26.97 20.81
CA PRO A 442 3.53 25.81 21.63
C PRO A 442 2.54 24.65 21.50
N LYS A 443 1.22 24.91 21.38
CA LYS A 443 0.22 23.85 21.23
C LYS A 443 0.33 23.13 19.89
N LEU A 444 0.74 23.82 18.82
CA LEU A 444 1.05 23.16 17.55
C LEU A 444 2.32 22.31 17.64
N LEU A 445 3.38 22.86 18.24
CA LEU A 445 4.67 22.18 18.34
C LEU A 445 4.65 20.98 19.30
N GLN A 446 3.82 21.03 20.35
CA GLN A 446 3.57 19.88 21.23
C GLN A 446 3.05 18.68 20.43
N ARG A 447 2.20 18.93 19.43
CA ARG A 447 1.68 17.91 18.52
C ARG A 447 2.67 17.51 17.43
N CYS A 448 3.94 17.89 17.52
CA CYS A 448 4.98 17.52 16.56
C CYS A 448 6.15 16.76 17.23
N LEU A 449 6.02 16.40 18.51
CA LEU A 449 7.09 15.81 19.32
C LEU A 449 7.53 14.44 18.83
N LEU A 450 6.62 13.63 18.28
CA LEU A 450 6.95 12.33 17.69
C LEU A 450 7.74 12.47 16.39
N SER A 451 7.76 13.66 15.80
CA SER A 451 8.38 13.93 14.51
C SER A 451 7.95 13.02 13.36
N ALA A 452 6.75 12.48 13.46
CA ALA A 452 6.23 11.44 12.59
C ALA A 452 5.62 11.99 11.29
N THR A 453 5.37 11.09 10.33
CA THR A 453 4.77 11.41 9.03
C THR A 453 3.81 10.32 8.58
N GLN A 454 2.76 10.68 7.84
CA GLN A 454 1.83 9.73 7.21
C GLN A 454 2.34 9.14 5.88
N ASN A 455 3.64 9.21 5.60
CA ASN A 455 4.21 8.63 4.37
C ASN A 455 3.92 7.12 4.25
N ALA A 456 3.76 6.42 5.38
CA ALA A 456 3.35 5.02 5.41
C ALA A 456 1.93 4.82 4.86
N ASN A 457 0.97 5.68 5.24
CA ASN A 457 -0.40 5.66 4.70
C ASN A 457 -0.39 5.91 3.19
N GLU A 458 0.32 6.94 2.72
CA GLU A 458 0.45 7.21 1.27
C GLU A 458 1.05 6.01 0.52
N SER A 459 2.06 5.36 1.11
CA SER A 459 2.69 4.17 0.53
C SER A 459 1.72 2.99 0.49
N LEU A 460 1.00 2.72 1.58
CA LEU A 460 -0.01 1.66 1.65
C LEU A 460 -1.13 1.88 0.63
N HIS A 461 -1.67 3.10 0.57
CA HIS A 461 -2.68 3.47 -0.42
C HIS A 461 -2.17 3.21 -1.84
N SER A 462 -0.92 3.54 -2.15
CA SER A 462 -0.33 3.22 -3.45
C SER A 462 -0.31 1.71 -3.73
N VAL A 463 -0.05 0.86 -2.73
CA VAL A 463 -0.07 -0.61 -2.92
C VAL A 463 -1.51 -1.07 -3.20
N ILE A 464 -2.47 -0.69 -2.35
CA ILE A 464 -3.89 -1.07 -2.50
C ILE A 464 -4.42 -0.70 -3.90
N TRP A 465 -4.18 0.54 -4.33
CA TRP A 465 -4.72 1.04 -5.60
C TRP A 465 -3.88 0.67 -6.83
N SER A 466 -2.65 0.16 -6.63
CA SER A 466 -1.90 -0.49 -7.71
C SER A 466 -2.48 -1.87 -8.04
N ASN A 467 -2.97 -2.58 -7.02
CA ASN A 467 -3.68 -3.85 -7.20
C ASN A 467 -5.11 -3.61 -7.75
N ARG A 468 -5.77 -2.52 -7.33
CA ARG A 468 -7.09 -2.11 -7.86
C ARG A 468 -7.08 -0.69 -8.36
N THR A 469 -7.01 -0.53 -9.68
CA THR A 469 -6.98 0.79 -10.31
C THR A 469 -8.23 1.62 -9.96
N LYS A 470 -8.03 2.89 -9.59
CA LYS A 470 -9.13 3.84 -9.35
C LYS A 470 -9.93 4.23 -10.61
N ALA A 471 -9.47 3.82 -11.80
CA ALA A 471 -10.06 4.19 -13.08
C ALA A 471 -11.33 3.40 -13.45
N ARG A 472 -11.58 2.26 -12.79
CA ARG A 472 -12.73 1.39 -13.10
C ARG A 472 -13.42 0.98 -11.82
N PHE A 473 -14.75 1.02 -11.82
CA PHE A 473 -15.56 0.56 -10.70
C PHE A 473 -15.18 -0.86 -10.28
N SER A 474 -15.09 -1.09 -8.96
CA SER A 474 -14.83 -2.37 -8.34
C SER A 474 -15.87 -2.61 -7.24
N SER A 475 -16.37 -3.84 -7.12
CA SER A 475 -17.33 -4.17 -6.06
C SER A 475 -16.67 -4.18 -4.68
N PHE A 476 -17.48 -4.00 -3.64
CA PHE A 476 -17.04 -4.04 -2.23
C PHE A 476 -16.16 -5.26 -1.93
N LYS A 477 -16.61 -6.47 -2.27
CA LYS A 477 -15.85 -7.71 -2.02
C LYS A 477 -14.47 -7.72 -2.68
N LYS A 478 -14.35 -7.19 -3.91
CA LYS A 478 -13.06 -7.08 -4.62
C LYS A 478 -12.13 -6.08 -3.94
N VAL A 479 -12.65 -4.94 -3.50
CA VAL A 479 -11.87 -3.92 -2.79
C VAL A 479 -11.42 -4.47 -1.44
N LYS A 480 -12.30 -5.14 -0.69
CA LYS A 480 -11.98 -5.77 0.59
C LYS A 480 -10.87 -6.82 0.46
N PHE A 481 -10.99 -7.74 -0.49
CA PHE A 481 -9.96 -8.77 -0.73
C PHE A 481 -8.63 -8.15 -1.19
N SER A 482 -8.68 -7.11 -2.02
CA SER A 482 -7.48 -6.39 -2.45
C SER A 482 -6.81 -5.65 -1.29
N ALA A 483 -7.59 -5.03 -0.40
CA ALA A 483 -7.06 -4.37 0.78
C ALA A 483 -6.34 -5.38 1.68
N LEU A 484 -6.99 -6.51 1.96
CA LEU A 484 -6.43 -7.60 2.77
C LEU A 484 -5.10 -8.11 2.20
N SER A 485 -5.08 -8.50 0.91
CA SER A 485 -3.85 -9.00 0.26
C SER A 485 -2.75 -7.94 0.18
N SER A 486 -3.10 -6.67 -0.09
CA SER A 486 -2.14 -5.56 -0.16
C SER A 486 -1.57 -5.21 1.21
N ILE A 487 -2.37 -5.27 2.27
CA ILE A 487 -1.91 -5.07 3.66
C ILE A 487 -0.98 -6.20 4.07
N GLY A 488 -1.32 -7.45 3.72
CA GLY A 488 -0.42 -8.58 3.94
C GLY A 488 0.93 -8.39 3.27
N GLU A 489 0.97 -8.03 2.00
CA GLU A 489 2.23 -7.76 1.28
C GLU A 489 2.94 -6.51 1.80
N PHE A 490 2.22 -5.49 2.27
CA PHE A 490 2.80 -4.30 2.86
C PHE A 490 3.53 -4.63 4.18
N ASN A 491 2.87 -5.39 5.07
CA ASN A 491 3.43 -5.80 6.35
C ASN A 491 4.57 -6.84 6.14
N PHE A 492 4.31 -7.94 5.43
CA PHE A 492 5.20 -9.10 5.45
C PHE A 492 5.87 -9.42 4.10
N GLY A 493 5.56 -8.68 3.04
CA GLY A 493 6.12 -8.95 1.72
C GLY A 493 5.67 -10.28 1.14
N VAL A 494 6.62 -11.09 0.65
CA VAL A 494 6.32 -12.33 -0.09
C VAL A 494 5.73 -13.42 0.80
N SER A 495 6.09 -13.47 2.08
CA SER A 495 5.57 -14.48 3.02
C SER A 495 4.06 -14.37 3.19
N ALA A 496 3.50 -13.17 3.24
CA ALA A 496 2.05 -12.99 3.28
C ALA A 496 1.35 -13.56 2.04
N THR A 497 1.97 -13.49 0.85
CA THR A 497 1.39 -14.11 -0.35
C THR A 497 1.42 -15.63 -0.25
N SER A 498 2.49 -16.20 0.31
CA SER A 498 2.62 -17.64 0.55
C SER A 498 1.58 -18.14 1.55
N GLU A 499 1.48 -17.50 2.71
CA GLU A 499 0.52 -17.83 3.76
C GLU A 499 -0.92 -17.70 3.25
N LEU A 500 -1.22 -16.62 2.51
CA LEU A 500 -2.52 -16.43 1.87
C LEU A 500 -2.84 -17.56 0.88
N LYS A 501 -1.85 -18.02 0.10
CA LYS A 501 -2.05 -19.15 -0.82
C LYS A 501 -2.31 -20.45 -0.06
N GLU A 502 -1.58 -20.69 1.01
CA GLU A 502 -1.75 -21.88 1.86
C GLU A 502 -3.12 -21.91 2.53
N SER A 503 -3.58 -20.79 3.11
CA SER A 503 -4.93 -20.67 3.67
C SER A 503 -6.05 -20.84 2.63
N LEU A 504 -5.72 -20.68 1.35
CA LEU A 504 -6.63 -20.87 0.22
C LEU A 504 -6.41 -22.21 -0.50
N GLU A 505 -5.61 -23.12 0.07
CA GLU A 505 -5.27 -24.44 -0.48
C GLU A 505 -4.63 -24.40 -1.89
N LEU A 506 -3.97 -23.29 -2.20
CA LEU A 506 -3.29 -23.04 -3.47
C LEU A 506 -1.86 -23.56 -3.44
N SER A 507 -1.36 -23.99 -4.60
CA SER A 507 0.02 -24.44 -4.73
C SER A 507 1.02 -23.29 -4.50
N ASN A 508 1.99 -23.50 -3.61
CA ASN A 508 3.12 -22.61 -3.39
C ASN A 508 4.43 -23.28 -3.82
N SER A 509 4.56 -23.55 -5.12
CA SER A 509 5.72 -24.25 -5.68
C SER A 509 7.00 -23.39 -5.67
N HIS A 510 8.14 -24.02 -5.98
CA HIS A 510 9.43 -23.34 -6.10
C HIS A 510 9.37 -22.15 -7.07
N ASN A 511 8.67 -22.28 -8.21
CA ASN A 511 8.47 -21.16 -9.14
C ASN A 511 7.75 -19.95 -8.51
N SER A 512 6.73 -20.19 -7.68
CA SER A 512 6.00 -19.14 -6.95
C SER A 512 6.94 -18.40 -5.99
N GLN A 513 7.71 -19.15 -5.20
CA GLN A 513 8.66 -18.60 -4.24
C GLN A 513 9.77 -17.80 -4.94
N ARG A 514 10.38 -18.36 -6.00
CA ARG A 514 11.43 -17.71 -6.79
C ARG A 514 10.96 -16.37 -7.37
N LEU A 515 9.80 -16.34 -8.02
CA LEU A 515 9.25 -15.12 -8.61
C LEU A 515 8.87 -14.08 -7.55
N GLY A 516 8.36 -14.53 -6.40
CA GLY A 516 8.10 -13.68 -5.24
C GLY A 516 9.39 -13.01 -4.74
N LEU A 517 10.44 -13.78 -4.48
CA LEU A 517 11.73 -13.28 -4.02
C LEU A 517 12.37 -12.30 -5.02
N LEU A 518 12.27 -12.57 -6.33
CA LEU A 518 12.73 -11.64 -7.37
C LEU A 518 11.95 -10.31 -7.35
N ARG A 519 10.62 -10.36 -7.18
CA ARG A 519 9.78 -9.16 -7.02
C ARG A 519 10.21 -8.35 -5.79
N GLN A 520 10.45 -9.01 -4.67
CA GLN A 520 10.89 -8.36 -3.44
C GLN A 520 12.27 -7.72 -3.59
N LYS A 521 13.24 -8.44 -4.18
CA LYS A 521 14.57 -7.90 -4.48
C LYS A 521 14.48 -6.63 -5.33
N LYS A 522 13.73 -6.66 -6.43
CA LYS A 522 13.52 -5.49 -7.31
C LYS A 522 12.89 -4.30 -6.56
N ARG A 523 11.96 -4.56 -5.62
CA ARG A 523 11.36 -3.53 -4.77
C ARG A 523 12.40 -2.88 -3.86
N LEU A 524 13.24 -3.68 -3.20
CA LEU A 524 14.32 -3.21 -2.33
C LEU A 524 15.37 -2.40 -3.11
N ASP A 525 15.83 -2.92 -4.25
CA ASP A 525 16.77 -2.23 -5.15
C ASP A 525 16.20 -0.90 -5.64
N GLY A 526 14.92 -0.88 -6.03
CA GLY A 526 14.21 0.32 -6.44
C GLY A 526 14.08 1.35 -5.32
N SER A 527 13.88 0.90 -4.07
CA SER A 527 13.86 1.78 -2.89
C SER A 527 15.24 2.39 -2.63
N ALA A 528 16.29 1.56 -2.57
CA ALA A 528 17.67 2.00 -2.38
C ALA A 528 18.11 2.98 -3.47
N TYR A 529 17.76 2.71 -4.74
CA TYR A 529 18.03 3.60 -5.86
C TYR A 529 17.35 4.96 -5.70
N LYS A 530 16.07 4.99 -5.29
CA LYS A 530 15.30 6.24 -5.08
C LYS A 530 15.80 7.04 -3.88
N GLN A 531 16.49 6.42 -2.92
CA GLN A 531 17.09 7.10 -1.77
C GLN A 531 18.39 7.86 -2.14
N LYS A 532 19.03 7.54 -3.27
CA LYS A 532 20.24 8.25 -3.72
C LYS A 532 19.93 9.75 -3.94
N LYS A 533 20.75 10.63 -3.34
CA LYS A 533 20.56 12.10 -3.39
C LYS A 533 20.40 12.64 -4.82
N VAL A 534 21.22 12.15 -5.76
CA VAL A 534 21.16 12.54 -7.19
C VAL A 534 19.80 12.18 -7.81
N VAL A 535 19.28 10.99 -7.49
CA VAL A 535 17.97 10.53 -7.98
C VAL A 535 16.86 11.35 -7.37
N GLN A 536 16.90 11.62 -6.06
CA GLN A 536 15.93 12.50 -5.39
C GLN A 536 15.90 13.89 -6.01
N HIS A 537 17.07 14.49 -6.24
CA HIS A 537 17.20 15.80 -6.89
C HIS A 537 16.58 15.78 -8.29
N ARG A 538 16.95 14.80 -9.13
CA ARG A 538 16.40 14.64 -10.48
C ARG A 538 14.87 14.48 -10.47
N LEU A 539 14.34 13.68 -9.54
CA LEU A 539 12.88 13.48 -9.41
C LEU A 539 12.18 14.78 -8.96
N GLN A 540 12.77 15.55 -8.06
CA GLN A 540 12.25 16.85 -7.65
C GLN A 540 12.25 17.84 -8.82
N SER A 541 13.34 17.94 -9.57
CA SER A 541 13.43 18.80 -10.75
C SER A 541 12.40 18.43 -11.81
N ARG A 542 12.22 17.13 -12.10
CA ARG A 542 11.18 16.66 -13.04
C ARG A 542 9.76 17.00 -12.57
N ARG A 543 9.47 16.83 -11.28
CA ARG A 543 8.16 17.20 -10.71
C ARG A 543 7.92 18.71 -10.81
N ALA A 544 8.92 19.52 -10.47
CA ALA A 544 8.83 20.98 -10.58
C ALA A 544 8.61 21.41 -12.03
N ALA A 545 9.38 20.87 -12.98
CA ALA A 545 9.20 21.16 -14.41
C ALA A 545 7.82 20.74 -14.91
N LYS A 546 7.30 19.59 -14.47
CA LYS A 546 5.93 19.16 -14.82
C LYS A 546 4.88 20.13 -14.29
N VAL A 547 5.00 20.58 -13.04
CA VAL A 547 4.08 21.56 -12.45
C VAL A 547 4.16 22.90 -13.18
N CYS A 548 5.37 23.40 -13.47
CA CYS A 548 5.55 24.62 -14.26
C CYS A 548 4.87 24.48 -15.63
N ARG A 549 5.11 23.38 -16.34
CA ARG A 549 4.48 23.10 -17.64
C ARG A 549 2.95 23.02 -17.53
N GLU A 550 2.41 22.36 -16.50
CA GLU A 550 0.94 22.32 -16.28
C GLU A 550 0.36 23.69 -15.96
N LEU A 551 1.10 24.57 -15.27
CA LEU A 551 0.67 25.95 -15.02
C LEU A 551 0.73 26.79 -16.30
N GLU A 552 1.81 26.69 -17.07
CA GLU A 552 1.94 27.34 -18.38
C GLU A 552 0.82 26.91 -19.35
N LEU A 553 0.50 25.60 -19.37
CA LEU A 553 -0.63 25.08 -20.13
C LEU A 553 -1.96 25.67 -19.64
N LYS A 554 -2.21 25.71 -18.33
CA LYS A 554 -3.45 26.33 -17.79
C LYS A 554 -3.55 27.82 -18.08
N ASP A 555 -2.44 28.55 -18.01
CA ASP A 555 -2.40 29.98 -18.31
C ASP A 555 -2.65 30.25 -19.80
N THR A 556 -2.15 29.38 -20.69
CA THR A 556 -2.39 29.47 -22.14
C THR A 556 -3.78 28.99 -22.55
N GLU A 557 -4.31 27.94 -21.92
CA GLU A 557 -5.62 27.37 -22.19
C GLU A 557 -6.78 28.21 -21.63
N GLY A 558 -6.54 29.04 -20.61
CA GLY A 558 -7.59 29.81 -19.94
C GLY A 558 -8.59 28.92 -19.19
N ILE A 559 -9.81 29.43 -18.95
CA ILE A 559 -10.88 28.64 -18.32
C ILE A 559 -11.47 27.71 -19.38
N THR A 560 -11.06 26.45 -19.36
CA THR A 560 -11.50 25.46 -20.35
C THR A 560 -12.83 24.80 -19.98
N TYR A 561 -13.11 24.54 -18.69
CA TYR A 561 -14.34 23.87 -18.21
C TYR A 561 -14.69 24.26 -16.76
N ALA A 562 -15.96 24.62 -16.50
CA ALA A 562 -16.52 24.74 -15.15
C ALA A 562 -17.33 23.48 -14.77
N PRO A 563 -17.31 23.03 -13.49
CA PRO A 563 -18.14 21.91 -13.06
C PRO A 563 -19.63 22.19 -13.31
N GLY A 564 -20.29 21.36 -14.11
CA GLY A 564 -21.73 21.48 -14.42
C GLY A 564 -22.08 22.30 -15.67
N GLN A 565 -21.10 22.77 -16.45
CA GLN A 565 -21.35 23.26 -17.80
C GLN A 565 -21.21 22.11 -18.78
N PHE A 566 -22.31 21.35 -18.97
CA PHE A 566 -22.80 20.69 -20.19
C PHE A 566 -24.16 20.07 -19.86
#